data_AF-A0A250JS33-F1
#
_entry.id   AF-A0A250JS33-F1
#
_cell.length_a   1.000
_cell.length_b   1.000
_cell.length_c   1.000
_cell.angle_alpha   90.00
_cell.angle_beta   90.00
_cell.angle_gamma   90.00
#
_symmetry.space_group_name_H-M   'P 1'
#
loop_
_entity.id
_entity.type
_entity.pdbx_description
1 polymer ?
#
loop_
_entity_poly.entity_id
_entity_poly.type
_entity_poly.pdbx_seq_one_letter_code
_entity_poly.pdbx_strand_id
1 'polypeptide(L)'
;MHRFRTPSALLAAVALLGCQSRKEEKPAAPPAPATAPRAEAAPAPPPKPAPPAEAQPELSYLKPTEDGEHCEWMRQPLKGTATRVFRFKAWCDRSTVSWSPDGGQGLVFTWPSGEGEVPQAWRVEVDAKSGQPLDLKSLPGGTSAGNPNEPYVSRVAFDAQGRPVAIVLLASEAKGPITFQGESFPVPKGQGVPGLAMAYRLVDGDWKRIEAKATRFEEDTPSEHGLLDAEATLTPTWVASPPTRLPGAKAAPALAKELDAQEPGAAGAGWWMELPGPGGTLYFRARREGPQLVLSQPLLWARGDQRVSLKDLTPPDAYLGFQLDQGLLLVTSYGGFAAATVWDPKTQQRVVSIPDVYAPALWPVPRTP
;
A
#
# COMPACT_ATOMS: atom_id res chain seq x y z
N MET A 1 20.17 -38.72 -11.13
CA MET A 1 19.60 -39.91 -11.81
C MET A 1 18.13 -39.63 -12.11
N HIS A 2 17.63 -40.09 -13.26
CA HIS A 2 16.32 -39.80 -13.92
C HIS A 2 16.21 -38.40 -14.53
N ARG A 3 16.53 -38.16 -15.81
CA ARG A 3 15.96 -38.62 -17.12
C ARG A 3 14.76 -37.77 -17.60
N PHE A 4 15.10 -36.91 -18.57
CA PHE A 4 14.33 -36.30 -19.67
C PHE A 4 12.94 -36.84 -20.01
N ARG A 5 12.04 -35.91 -20.40
CA ARG A 5 11.22 -36.06 -21.62
C ARG A 5 10.55 -34.74 -22.09
N THR A 6 10.98 -34.29 -23.26
CA THR A 6 10.24 -33.61 -24.35
C THR A 6 11.04 -33.89 -25.64
N PRO A 7 10.55 -33.65 -26.88
CA PRO A 7 9.23 -33.21 -27.35
C PRO A 7 8.70 -34.07 -28.53
N SER A 8 7.52 -33.75 -29.09
CA SER A 8 7.24 -33.83 -30.54
C SER A 8 5.93 -33.11 -30.89
N ALA A 9 6.00 -32.34 -31.98
CA ALA A 9 4.92 -31.60 -32.63
C ALA A 9 4.65 -32.16 -34.03
N LEU A 10 3.44 -31.91 -34.57
CA LEU A 10 3.02 -31.70 -35.99
C LEU A 10 1.55 -32.17 -36.13
N LEU A 11 0.53 -31.30 -36.32
CA LEU A 11 0.07 -30.52 -37.50
C LEU A 11 -0.56 -31.35 -38.65
N ALA A 12 -1.87 -31.12 -38.87
CA ALA A 12 -2.62 -30.99 -40.15
C ALA A 12 -4.14 -31.16 -39.89
N ALA A 13 -5.13 -30.74 -40.68
CA ALA A 13 -5.45 -29.54 -41.46
C ALA A 13 -6.79 -29.83 -42.20
N VAL A 14 -7.75 -28.89 -42.15
CA VAL A 14 -8.67 -28.45 -43.24
C VAL A 14 -9.98 -29.22 -43.63
N ALA A 15 -11.04 -28.40 -43.78
CA ALA A 15 -12.21 -28.39 -44.71
C ALA A 15 -13.59 -29.01 -44.37
N LEU A 16 -14.55 -28.09 -44.10
CA LEU A 16 -15.83 -27.78 -44.79
C LEU A 16 -16.62 -28.88 -45.55
N LEU A 17 -17.93 -28.98 -45.25
CA LEU A 17 -19.06 -28.93 -46.21
C LEU A 17 -20.42 -28.94 -45.47
N GLY A 18 -21.33 -28.07 -45.88
CA GLY A 18 -22.70 -28.01 -45.36
C GLY A 18 -23.68 -28.88 -46.14
N CYS A 19 -24.93 -28.97 -45.67
CA CYS A 19 -26.08 -29.23 -46.52
C CYS A 19 -27.39 -28.74 -45.89
N GLN A 20 -28.19 -28.10 -46.73
CA GLN A 20 -29.51 -27.52 -46.50
C GLN A 20 -30.58 -28.61 -46.33
N SER A 21 -31.71 -28.26 -45.73
CA SER A 21 -32.98 -28.97 -45.97
C SER A 21 -34.15 -27.98 -45.95
N ARG A 22 -35.11 -28.29 -46.81
CA ARG A 22 -35.99 -27.38 -47.56
C ARG A 22 -37.19 -26.83 -46.79
N LYS A 23 -37.66 -25.68 -47.30
CA LYS A 23 -39.01 -25.14 -47.18
C LYS A 23 -40.06 -26.13 -47.72
N GLU A 24 -41.18 -26.22 -47.03
CA GLU A 24 -42.48 -26.55 -47.61
C GLU A 24 -43.49 -25.43 -47.28
N GLU A 25 -44.35 -25.19 -48.25
CA GLU A 25 -45.21 -24.04 -48.43
C GLU A 25 -46.67 -24.52 -48.40
N LYS A 26 -47.56 -23.82 -47.70
CA LYS A 26 -49.02 -23.99 -47.82
C LYS A 26 -49.78 -22.81 -47.17
N PRO A 27 -51.05 -22.56 -47.53
CA PRO A 27 -51.43 -21.60 -48.55
C PRO A 27 -52.28 -20.42 -48.02
N ALA A 28 -52.48 -19.42 -48.88
CA ALA A 28 -53.14 -18.15 -48.58
C ALA A 28 -54.62 -18.25 -48.17
N ALA A 29 -55.02 -17.36 -47.25
CA ALA A 29 -56.40 -17.10 -46.84
C ALA A 29 -56.77 -15.61 -47.11
N PRO A 30 -58.07 -15.29 -47.34
CA PRO A 30 -58.52 -14.06 -48.02
C PRO A 30 -58.47 -12.79 -47.16
N PRO A 31 -58.54 -11.58 -47.77
CA PRO A 31 -58.34 -10.33 -47.05
C PRO A 31 -59.55 -9.94 -46.19
N ALA A 32 -59.27 -9.55 -44.95
CA ALA A 32 -60.22 -8.98 -44.00
C ALA A 32 -60.11 -7.43 -43.98
N PRO A 33 -61.18 -6.71 -43.57
CA PRO A 33 -61.40 -5.30 -43.90
C PRO A 33 -60.59 -4.31 -43.06
N ALA A 34 -60.44 -3.10 -43.61
CA ALA A 34 -59.64 -1.99 -43.10
C ALA A 34 -59.96 -1.62 -41.63
N THR A 35 -58.95 -1.68 -40.78
CA THR A 35 -58.94 -1.18 -39.40
C THR A 35 -58.56 0.31 -39.36
N ALA A 36 -59.28 1.06 -38.52
CA ALA A 36 -59.09 2.47 -38.26
C ALA A 36 -57.70 2.80 -37.65
N PRO A 37 -57.23 4.06 -37.73
CA PRO A 37 -55.88 4.43 -37.29
C PRO A 37 -55.68 4.19 -35.79
N ARG A 38 -54.67 3.38 -35.47
CA ARG A 38 -54.22 3.12 -34.09
C ARG A 38 -53.42 4.33 -33.62
N ALA A 39 -53.84 4.93 -32.50
CA ALA A 39 -53.06 5.96 -31.82
C ALA A 39 -51.67 5.42 -31.47
N GLU A 40 -50.65 6.18 -31.86
CA GLU A 40 -49.24 5.90 -31.64
C GLU A 40 -48.96 5.90 -30.13
N ALA A 41 -48.51 4.77 -29.59
CA ALA A 41 -48.12 4.67 -28.19
C ALA A 41 -46.85 5.51 -27.97
N ALA A 42 -46.92 6.45 -27.03
CA ALA A 42 -45.77 7.26 -26.66
C ALA A 42 -44.57 6.36 -26.26
N PRO A 43 -43.34 6.68 -26.72
CA PRO A 43 -42.16 5.90 -26.40
C PRO A 43 -41.92 5.88 -24.90
N ALA A 44 -41.65 4.68 -24.37
CA ALA A 44 -41.33 4.50 -22.96
C ALA A 44 -40.10 5.34 -22.57
N PRO A 45 -40.10 5.99 -21.39
CA PRO A 45 -38.94 6.74 -20.93
C PRO A 45 -37.72 5.80 -20.83
N PRO A 46 -36.51 6.30 -21.17
CA PRO A 46 -35.31 5.49 -21.13
C PRO A 46 -35.10 4.91 -19.73
N PRO A 47 -34.64 3.65 -19.62
CA PRO A 47 -34.37 3.04 -18.32
C PRO A 47 -33.42 3.94 -17.53
N LYS A 48 -33.81 4.27 -16.31
CA LYS A 48 -33.01 5.06 -15.38
C LYS A 48 -31.62 4.40 -15.28
N PRO A 49 -30.52 5.15 -15.45
CA PRO A 49 -29.18 4.58 -15.34
C PRO A 49 -29.07 3.80 -14.04
N ALA A 50 -28.58 2.56 -14.14
CA ALA A 50 -28.28 1.78 -12.95
C ALA A 50 -27.36 2.61 -12.04
N PRO A 51 -27.58 2.61 -10.71
CA PRO A 51 -26.64 3.22 -9.79
C PRO A 51 -25.22 2.72 -10.12
N PRO A 52 -24.19 3.58 -10.11
CA PRO A 52 -22.82 3.12 -10.28
C PRO A 52 -22.58 1.97 -9.31
N ALA A 53 -22.07 0.84 -9.81
CA ALA A 53 -21.67 -0.25 -8.94
C ALA A 53 -20.71 0.32 -7.89
N GLU A 54 -20.99 0.10 -6.60
CA GLU A 54 -20.08 0.51 -5.54
C GLU A 54 -18.70 -0.04 -5.88
N ALA A 55 -17.70 0.84 -5.97
CA ALA A 55 -16.33 0.45 -6.22
C ALA A 55 -15.94 -0.59 -5.14
N GLN A 56 -15.61 -1.80 -5.58
CA GLN A 56 -15.16 -2.84 -4.67
C GLN A 56 -13.81 -2.39 -4.11
N PRO A 57 -13.55 -2.56 -2.80
CA PRO A 57 -12.22 -2.33 -2.26
C PRO A 57 -11.20 -3.19 -3.00
N GLU A 58 -9.99 -2.66 -3.14
CA GLU A 58 -8.89 -3.34 -3.83
C GLU A 58 -7.64 -3.27 -2.96
N LEU A 59 -6.73 -4.20 -3.19
CA LEU A 59 -5.45 -4.27 -2.52
C LEU A 59 -4.35 -3.84 -3.48
N SER A 60 -3.51 -2.92 -3.02
CA SER A 60 -2.23 -2.59 -3.59
C SER A 60 -1.13 -3.39 -2.90
N TYR A 61 -0.14 -3.85 -3.64
CA TYR A 61 1.08 -4.41 -3.07
C TYR A 61 2.22 -4.44 -4.09
N LEU A 62 3.44 -4.60 -3.59
CA LEU A 62 4.64 -4.86 -4.37
C LEU A 62 4.94 -6.36 -4.40
N LYS A 63 5.32 -6.89 -5.56
CA LYS A 63 5.66 -8.30 -5.75
C LYS A 63 6.96 -8.45 -6.54
N PRO A 64 7.93 -9.27 -6.07
CA PRO A 64 9.14 -9.54 -6.84
C PRO A 64 8.82 -10.27 -8.14
N THR A 65 9.55 -9.96 -9.20
CA THR A 65 9.52 -10.73 -10.44
C THR A 65 10.35 -12.01 -10.30
N GLU A 66 10.12 -12.96 -11.21
CA GLU A 66 10.88 -14.23 -11.26
C GLU A 66 12.39 -14.02 -11.45
N ASP A 67 12.80 -12.92 -12.08
CA ASP A 67 14.21 -12.59 -12.26
C ASP A 67 14.89 -12.02 -10.99
N GLY A 68 14.11 -11.69 -9.96
CA GLY A 68 14.62 -11.13 -8.70
C GLY A 68 15.20 -9.72 -8.81
N GLU A 69 15.34 -9.15 -10.01
CA GLU A 69 15.94 -7.82 -10.22
C GLU A 69 14.89 -6.71 -10.34
N HIS A 70 13.63 -7.08 -10.50
CA HIS A 70 12.52 -6.14 -10.65
C HIS A 70 11.46 -6.34 -9.58
N CYS A 71 10.70 -5.27 -9.40
CA CYS A 71 9.52 -5.26 -8.58
C CYS A 71 8.33 -4.81 -9.42
N GLU A 72 7.20 -5.46 -9.20
CA GLU A 72 5.93 -5.09 -9.79
C GLU A 72 5.01 -4.50 -8.74
N TRP A 73 4.49 -3.31 -9.02
CA TRP A 73 3.38 -2.76 -8.29
C TRP A 73 2.08 -3.33 -8.86
N MET A 74 1.33 -4.01 -8.01
CA MET A 74 0.11 -4.74 -8.32
C MET A 74 -1.12 -4.07 -7.70
N ARG A 75 -2.24 -4.16 -8.42
CA ARG A 75 -3.59 -3.81 -7.97
C ARG A 75 -4.48 -5.04 -8.10
N GLN A 76 -5.09 -5.45 -7.00
CA GLN A 76 -5.94 -6.64 -6.94
C GLN A 76 -7.30 -6.30 -6.35
N PRO A 77 -8.39 -6.41 -7.13
CA PRO A 77 -9.73 -6.45 -6.56
C PRO A 77 -9.84 -7.58 -5.53
N LEU A 78 -10.47 -7.32 -4.39
CA LEU A 78 -10.63 -8.35 -3.35
C LEU A 78 -11.35 -9.60 -3.87
N LYS A 79 -12.20 -9.42 -4.88
CA LYS A 79 -12.82 -10.47 -5.68
C LYS A 79 -12.42 -10.29 -7.14
N GLY A 80 -11.30 -10.85 -7.54
CA GLY A 80 -10.83 -10.74 -8.92
C GLY A 80 -9.38 -11.15 -9.11
N THR A 81 -8.86 -10.81 -10.29
CA THR A 81 -7.49 -11.10 -10.69
C THR A 81 -6.61 -9.87 -10.50
N ALA A 82 -5.42 -10.08 -9.94
CA ALA A 82 -4.42 -9.04 -9.83
C ALA A 82 -3.99 -8.52 -11.21
N THR A 83 -3.75 -7.21 -11.30
CA THR A 83 -3.21 -6.57 -12.49
C THR A 83 -1.98 -5.76 -12.13
N ARG A 84 -1.01 -5.74 -13.04
CA ARG A 84 0.18 -4.90 -12.88
C ARG A 84 -0.16 -3.44 -13.18
N VAL A 85 0.22 -2.57 -12.26
CA VAL A 85 0.20 -1.10 -12.39
C VAL A 85 1.51 -0.64 -13.02
N PHE A 86 2.65 -1.08 -12.49
CA PHE A 86 3.96 -0.63 -12.96
C PHE A 86 5.04 -1.66 -12.63
N ARG A 87 6.10 -1.75 -13.46
CA ARG A 87 7.29 -2.57 -13.21
C ARG A 87 8.51 -1.67 -13.21
N PHE A 88 9.37 -1.83 -12.21
CA PHE A 88 10.59 -1.04 -12.05
C PHE A 88 11.75 -1.91 -11.60
N LYS A 89 12.97 -1.46 -11.89
CA LYS A 89 14.21 -2.18 -11.57
C LYS A 89 14.67 -1.81 -10.17
N ALA A 90 14.15 -2.51 -9.17
CA ALA A 90 14.56 -2.38 -7.78
C ALA A 90 13.98 -3.54 -6.94
N TRP A 91 14.50 -3.72 -5.72
CA TRP A 91 14.00 -4.72 -4.79
C TRP A 91 12.72 -4.24 -4.09
N CYS A 92 11.71 -5.11 -4.01
CA CYS A 92 10.41 -4.76 -3.41
C CYS A 92 10.49 -4.46 -1.90
N ASP A 93 11.38 -5.15 -1.19
CA ASP A 93 11.59 -5.02 0.26
C ASP A 93 12.23 -3.68 0.66
N ARG A 94 12.74 -2.94 -0.32
CA ARG A 94 13.35 -1.61 -0.18
C ARG A 94 12.54 -0.53 -0.87
N SER A 95 11.32 -0.85 -1.27
CA SER A 95 10.50 0.06 -2.05
C SER A 95 9.27 0.48 -1.28
N THR A 96 8.83 1.68 -1.57
CA THR A 96 7.66 2.30 -0.96
C THR A 96 6.74 2.81 -2.03
N VAL A 97 5.45 2.86 -1.72
CA VAL A 97 4.41 3.36 -2.62
C VAL A 97 3.56 4.42 -1.95
N SER A 98 3.15 5.41 -2.73
CA SER A 98 2.22 6.46 -2.33
C SER A 98 1.34 6.84 -3.53
N TRP A 99 0.15 7.38 -3.29
CA TRP A 99 -0.75 7.87 -4.34
C TRP A 99 -0.94 9.37 -4.21
N SER A 100 -1.25 10.00 -5.35
CA SER A 100 -1.80 11.34 -5.37
C SER A 100 -3.18 11.34 -4.69
N PRO A 101 -3.63 12.49 -4.16
CA PRO A 101 -4.94 12.60 -3.50
C PRO A 101 -6.13 12.17 -4.37
N ASP A 102 -6.03 12.32 -5.69
CA ASP A 102 -7.04 11.90 -6.67
C ASP A 102 -6.92 10.43 -7.09
N GLY A 103 -5.87 9.72 -6.68
CA GLY A 103 -5.60 8.32 -7.02
C GLY A 103 -5.18 8.07 -8.47
N GLY A 104 -5.05 9.12 -9.32
CA GLY A 104 -4.67 8.97 -10.72
C GLY A 104 -3.17 8.71 -10.91
N GLN A 105 -2.36 9.12 -9.93
CA GLN A 105 -0.92 8.98 -9.97
C GLN A 105 -0.39 8.26 -8.73
N GLY A 106 0.78 7.66 -8.91
CA GLY A 106 1.55 7.02 -7.87
C GLY A 106 2.99 7.51 -7.81
N LEU A 107 3.61 7.30 -6.67
CA LEU A 107 5.05 7.41 -6.49
C LEU A 107 5.57 6.07 -6.01
N VAL A 108 6.59 5.57 -6.70
CA VAL A 108 7.45 4.50 -6.19
C VAL A 108 8.75 5.15 -5.77
N PHE A 109 9.24 4.84 -4.58
CA PHE A 109 10.53 5.29 -4.10
C PHE A 109 11.30 4.11 -3.49
N THR A 110 12.56 3.97 -3.88
CA THR A 110 13.46 2.90 -3.44
C THR A 110 14.69 3.47 -2.76
N TRP A 111 14.98 2.95 -1.57
CA TRP A 111 16.18 3.29 -0.79
C TRP A 111 17.42 2.63 -1.40
N PRO A 112 18.56 3.32 -1.41
CA PRO A 112 19.84 2.69 -1.70
C PRO A 112 20.26 1.79 -0.53
N SER A 113 21.03 0.75 -0.83
CA SER A 113 21.27 -0.34 0.12
C SER A 113 22.58 -1.09 -0.09
N GLY A 114 23.18 -0.95 -1.27
CA GLY A 114 24.52 -1.40 -1.60
C GLY A 114 25.50 -0.23 -1.75
N GLU A 115 26.78 -0.55 -1.70
CA GLU A 115 27.85 0.40 -1.99
C GLU A 115 27.68 0.96 -3.41
N GLY A 116 27.69 2.29 -3.54
CA GLY A 116 27.52 2.98 -4.81
C GLY A 116 26.08 3.06 -5.35
N GLU A 117 25.09 2.50 -4.64
CA GLU A 117 23.68 2.70 -4.99
C GLU A 117 23.20 4.11 -4.61
N VAL A 118 22.25 4.63 -5.40
CA VAL A 118 21.62 5.94 -5.19
C VAL A 118 20.11 5.76 -5.07
N PRO A 119 19.40 6.65 -4.35
CA PRO A 119 17.94 6.59 -4.28
C PRO A 119 17.31 6.71 -5.67
N GLN A 120 16.21 5.98 -5.88
CA GLN A 120 15.47 6.01 -7.14
C GLN A 120 13.99 6.29 -6.86
N ALA A 121 13.35 7.04 -7.75
CA ALA A 121 11.91 7.26 -7.70
C ALA A 121 11.30 7.27 -9.10
N TRP A 122 10.02 6.89 -9.16
CA TRP A 122 9.22 6.96 -10.36
C TRP A 122 7.87 7.61 -10.05
N ARG A 123 7.44 8.53 -10.91
CA ARG A 123 6.05 8.98 -10.97
C ARG A 123 5.30 8.06 -11.92
N VAL A 124 4.26 7.42 -11.41
CA VAL A 124 3.49 6.40 -12.11
C VAL A 124 2.13 6.98 -12.49
N GLU A 125 1.76 6.87 -13.76
CA GLU A 125 0.40 7.11 -14.24
C GLU A 125 -0.38 5.79 -14.13
N VAL A 126 -1.32 5.71 -13.17
CA VAL A 126 -1.96 4.46 -12.75
C VAL A 126 -2.71 3.80 -13.91
N ASP A 127 -3.56 4.56 -14.59
CA ASP A 127 -4.41 4.02 -15.67
C ASP A 127 -3.62 3.71 -16.94
N ALA A 128 -2.60 4.53 -17.23
CA ALA A 128 -1.69 4.31 -18.35
C ALA A 128 -0.68 3.18 -18.10
N LYS A 129 -0.58 2.67 -16.87
CA LYS A 129 0.34 1.62 -16.44
C LYS A 129 1.79 1.90 -16.83
N SER A 130 2.18 3.16 -16.68
CA SER A 130 3.48 3.68 -17.10
C SER A 130 4.09 4.50 -16.00
N GLY A 131 5.41 4.58 -15.96
CA GLY A 131 6.12 5.37 -14.96
C GLY A 131 7.33 6.07 -15.57
N GLN A 132 7.56 7.30 -15.11
CA GLN A 132 8.69 8.12 -15.50
C GLN A 132 9.62 8.29 -14.30
N PRO A 133 10.94 8.10 -14.48
CA PRO A 133 11.90 8.40 -13.43
C PRO A 133 11.77 9.85 -12.96
N LEU A 134 11.79 10.05 -11.65
CA LEU A 134 11.98 11.38 -11.07
C LEU A 134 13.47 11.61 -10.87
N ASP A 135 13.98 12.74 -11.35
CA ASP A 135 15.36 13.11 -11.07
C ASP A 135 15.51 13.43 -9.58
N LEU A 136 16.19 12.55 -8.84
CA LEU A 136 16.54 12.82 -7.45
C LEU A 136 17.94 13.44 -7.33
N LYS A 137 18.77 13.43 -8.38
CA LYS A 137 20.19 13.84 -8.29
C LYS A 137 20.37 15.31 -7.95
N SER A 138 19.38 16.13 -8.28
CA SER A 138 19.33 17.55 -7.93
C SER A 138 18.94 17.82 -6.47
N LEU A 139 18.45 16.82 -5.73
CA LEU A 139 18.24 16.90 -4.29
C LEU A 139 19.56 16.69 -3.53
N PRO A 140 19.75 17.38 -2.39
CA PRO A 140 20.74 16.94 -1.42
C PRO A 140 20.45 15.50 -0.99
N GLY A 141 21.46 14.64 -1.07
CA GLY A 141 21.31 13.21 -0.76
C GLY A 141 20.72 12.36 -1.87
N GLY A 142 20.48 12.92 -3.05
CA GLY A 142 20.04 12.20 -4.24
C GLY A 142 21.11 11.34 -4.91
N THR A 143 22.37 11.48 -4.49
CA THR A 143 23.54 10.84 -5.08
C THR A 143 24.33 9.98 -4.10
N SER A 144 23.85 9.76 -2.88
CA SER A 144 24.48 8.86 -1.92
C SER A 144 23.44 8.08 -1.12
N ALA A 145 23.90 7.02 -0.45
CA ALA A 145 23.08 6.21 0.44
C ALA A 145 22.86 6.80 1.83
N GLY A 146 23.47 7.96 2.11
CA GLY A 146 23.55 8.55 3.44
C GLY A 146 24.72 7.98 4.24
N ASN A 147 25.73 8.82 4.46
CA ASN A 147 26.79 8.60 5.44
C ASN A 147 26.61 9.58 6.61
N PRO A 148 27.30 9.39 7.75
CA PRO A 148 27.39 10.44 8.77
C PRO A 148 27.82 11.77 8.14
N ASN A 149 27.12 12.85 8.45
CA ASN A 149 27.30 14.19 7.88
C ASN A 149 26.96 14.35 6.38
N GLU A 150 26.33 13.35 5.75
CA GLU A 150 25.77 13.47 4.40
C GLU A 150 24.24 13.45 4.43
N PRO A 151 23.57 14.31 3.64
CA PRO A 151 22.13 14.23 3.48
C PRO A 151 21.73 12.95 2.72
N TYR A 152 20.54 12.43 2.98
CA TYR A 152 19.93 11.34 2.22
C TYR A 152 18.44 11.57 2.01
N VAL A 153 17.91 11.07 0.89
CA VAL A 153 16.46 11.09 0.63
C VAL A 153 15.81 9.98 1.45
N SER A 154 14.91 10.37 2.35
CA SER A 154 14.25 9.48 3.32
C SER A 154 12.81 9.14 2.97
N ARG A 155 12.21 9.82 1.99
CA ARG A 155 10.86 9.53 1.51
C ARG A 155 10.55 10.41 0.32
N VAL A 156 9.70 9.93 -0.59
CA VAL A 156 9.02 10.76 -1.58
C VAL A 156 7.53 10.42 -1.54
N ALA A 157 6.67 11.43 -1.38
CA ALA A 157 5.21 11.29 -1.35
C ALA A 157 4.54 12.50 -2.01
N PHE A 158 3.21 12.54 -2.09
CA PHE A 158 2.50 13.69 -2.63
C PHE A 158 2.04 14.63 -1.52
N ASP A 159 2.05 15.93 -1.77
CA ASP A 159 1.28 16.88 -0.96
C ASP A 159 -0.22 16.84 -1.32
N ALA A 160 -1.03 17.58 -0.56
CA ALA A 160 -2.47 17.69 -0.77
C ALA A 160 -2.88 18.24 -2.16
N GLN A 161 -1.96 18.84 -2.93
CA GLN A 161 -2.20 19.30 -4.29
C GLN A 161 -1.72 18.29 -5.35
N GLY A 162 -1.27 17.10 -4.95
CA GLY A 162 -0.74 16.09 -5.87
C GLY A 162 0.65 16.42 -6.42
N ARG A 163 1.44 17.26 -5.73
CA ARG A 163 2.83 17.54 -6.11
C ARG A 163 3.79 16.64 -5.33
N PRO A 164 4.80 16.04 -5.98
CA PRO A 164 5.83 15.29 -5.27
C PRO A 164 6.59 16.17 -4.26
N VAL A 165 6.78 15.62 -3.07
CA VAL A 165 7.59 16.19 -1.98
C VAL A 165 8.56 15.11 -1.50
N ALA A 166 9.85 15.46 -1.47
CA ALA A 166 10.91 14.63 -0.92
C ALA A 166 11.26 15.11 0.49
N ILE A 167 11.42 14.17 1.42
CA ILE A 167 11.96 14.42 2.76
C ILE A 167 13.43 14.04 2.76
N VAL A 168 14.30 14.98 3.10
CA VAL A 168 15.74 14.82 3.14
C VAL A 168 16.22 15.00 4.57
N LEU A 169 17.04 14.08 5.04
CA LEU A 169 17.57 14.10 6.40
C LEU A 169 19.09 14.16 6.37
N LEU A 170 19.67 14.91 7.30
CA LEU A 170 21.11 15.02 7.50
C LEU A 170 21.40 14.79 8.99
N ALA A 171 21.95 13.63 9.34
CA ALA A 171 22.53 13.41 10.65
C ALA A 171 23.92 14.07 10.70
N SER A 172 24.21 14.78 11.78
CA SER A 172 25.43 15.58 11.93
C SER A 172 26.12 15.31 13.25
N GLU A 173 27.44 15.23 13.19
CA GLU A 173 28.32 15.14 14.36
C GLU A 173 28.73 16.53 14.88
N ALA A 174 28.12 17.61 14.33
CA ALA A 174 28.40 18.97 14.74
C ALA A 174 28.10 19.17 16.23
N LYS A 175 29.06 19.76 16.95
CA LYS A 175 28.94 20.12 18.38
C LYS A 175 28.18 21.44 18.61
N GLY A 176 27.70 22.07 17.55
CA GLY A 176 27.06 23.39 17.55
C GLY A 176 25.98 23.50 16.48
N PRO A 177 25.65 24.71 16.01
CA PRO A 177 24.71 24.89 14.91
C PRO A 177 25.13 24.11 13.67
N ILE A 178 24.16 23.56 12.94
CA ILE A 178 24.39 22.89 11.67
C ILE A 178 24.39 23.96 10.57
N THR A 179 25.47 24.07 9.82
CA THR A 179 25.53 24.96 8.64
C THR A 179 25.20 24.16 7.39
N PHE A 180 24.18 24.56 6.66
CA PHE A 180 23.74 23.90 5.44
C PHE A 180 23.33 24.93 4.39
N GLN A 181 23.91 24.83 3.18
CA GLN A 181 23.67 25.78 2.07
C GLN A 181 23.85 27.26 2.46
N GLY A 182 24.81 27.56 3.34
CA GLY A 182 25.11 28.92 3.79
C GLY A 182 24.23 29.44 4.94
N GLU A 183 23.23 28.67 5.37
CA GLU A 183 22.37 28.98 6.52
C GLU A 183 22.81 28.21 7.76
N SER A 184 22.63 28.80 8.94
CA SER A 184 22.97 28.20 10.22
C SER A 184 21.70 27.84 10.99
N PHE A 185 21.59 26.58 11.39
CA PHE A 185 20.44 26.04 12.09
C PHE A 185 20.83 25.66 13.53
N PRO A 186 20.30 26.36 14.56
CA PRO A 186 20.58 26.01 15.94
C PRO A 186 19.94 24.67 16.30
N VAL A 187 20.74 23.73 16.79
CA VAL A 187 20.26 22.41 17.22
C VAL A 187 19.66 22.53 18.63
N PRO A 188 18.43 22.04 18.88
CA PRO A 188 17.86 22.02 20.21
C PRO A 188 18.72 21.19 21.18
N LYS A 189 18.67 21.52 22.47
CA LYS A 189 19.33 20.70 23.51
C LYS A 189 18.54 19.42 23.73
N GLY A 190 19.23 18.29 23.94
CA GLY A 190 18.57 17.00 24.20
C GLY A 190 19.49 15.79 23.94
N GLN A 191 18.93 14.60 24.08
CA GLN A 191 19.55 13.33 23.68
C GLN A 191 19.43 13.10 22.17
N GLY A 192 20.10 12.10 21.60
CA GLY A 192 20.02 11.78 20.17
C GLY A 192 21.24 12.18 19.33
N VAL A 193 21.08 12.15 18.01
CA VAL A 193 22.07 12.63 17.03
C VAL A 193 21.60 13.98 16.48
N PRO A 194 22.38 15.07 16.61
CA PRO A 194 22.07 16.34 15.96
C PRO A 194 21.77 16.15 14.48
N GLY A 195 20.80 16.87 13.94
CA GLY A 195 20.52 16.76 12.52
C GLY A 195 19.60 17.83 11.97
N LEU A 196 19.43 17.79 10.66
CA LEU A 196 18.58 18.69 9.89
C LEU A 196 17.58 17.85 9.09
N ALA A 197 16.29 18.07 9.34
CA ALA A 197 15.21 17.55 8.51
C ALA A 197 14.80 18.64 7.51
N MET A 198 14.57 18.26 6.25
CA MET A 198 14.21 19.18 5.18
C MET A 198 13.10 18.59 4.30
N ALA A 199 12.21 19.46 3.81
CA ALA A 199 11.24 19.10 2.78
C ALA A 199 11.54 19.87 1.49
N TYR A 200 11.55 19.16 0.37
CA TYR A 200 11.70 19.70 -0.98
C TYR A 200 10.47 19.36 -1.80
N ARG A 201 9.88 20.34 -2.48
CA ARG A 201 8.75 20.13 -3.38
C ARG A 201 9.20 20.25 -4.83
N LEU A 202 8.74 19.35 -5.69
CA LEU A 202 8.96 19.44 -7.13
C LEU A 202 8.04 20.51 -7.73
N VAL A 203 8.62 21.55 -8.33
CA VAL A 203 7.92 22.68 -8.95
C VAL A 203 8.56 22.97 -10.30
N ASP A 204 7.78 22.86 -11.37
CA ASP A 204 8.23 23.10 -12.76
C ASP A 204 9.46 22.26 -13.18
N GLY A 205 9.60 21.06 -12.61
CA GLY A 205 10.73 20.16 -12.89
C GLY A 205 11.90 20.30 -11.92
N ASP A 206 11.91 21.32 -11.06
CA ASP A 206 12.98 21.57 -10.10
C ASP A 206 12.56 21.31 -8.66
N TRP A 207 13.45 20.73 -7.86
CA TRP A 207 13.23 20.57 -6.42
C TRP A 207 13.51 21.87 -5.66
N LYS A 208 12.50 22.42 -5.00
CA LYS A 208 12.61 23.64 -4.19
C LYS A 208 12.44 23.31 -2.72
N ARG A 209 13.41 23.70 -1.89
CA ARG A 209 13.30 23.55 -0.43
C ARG A 209 12.14 24.40 0.08
N ILE A 210 11.18 23.76 0.76
CA ILE A 210 10.00 24.44 1.33
C ILE A 210 10.07 24.53 2.85
N GLU A 211 10.87 23.69 3.50
CA GLU A 211 11.01 23.66 4.95
C GLU A 211 12.38 23.07 5.35
N ALA A 212 12.95 23.56 6.45
CA ALA A 212 14.13 23.00 7.09
C ALA A 212 14.04 23.22 8.61
N LYS A 213 14.24 22.17 9.41
CA LYS A 213 14.20 22.22 10.88
C LYS A 213 15.37 21.41 11.46
N ALA A 214 16.18 22.06 12.29
CA ALA A 214 17.20 21.34 13.07
C ALA A 214 16.55 20.62 14.25
N THR A 215 17.00 19.40 14.49
CA THR A 215 16.44 18.49 15.50
C THR A 215 17.54 17.60 16.08
N ARG A 216 17.17 16.70 16.98
CA ARG A 216 18.01 15.58 17.40
C ARG A 216 17.23 14.30 17.12
N PHE A 217 17.77 13.47 16.24
CA PHE A 217 17.20 12.18 15.88
C PHE A 217 17.48 11.12 16.95
N GLU A 218 16.64 10.10 17.08
CA GLU A 218 16.95 8.92 17.88
C GLU A 218 18.29 8.28 17.45
N GLU A 219 19.10 7.83 18.43
CA GLU A 219 20.52 7.46 18.23
C GLU A 219 20.75 6.32 17.23
N ASP A 220 19.76 5.44 17.05
CA ASP A 220 19.86 4.23 16.22
C ASP A 220 19.06 4.32 14.90
N THR A 221 18.23 5.35 14.72
CA THR A 221 17.41 5.51 13.51
C THR A 221 17.04 6.98 13.29
N PRO A 222 17.57 7.65 12.26
CA PRO A 222 17.14 9.01 11.92
C PRO A 222 15.71 9.11 11.35
N SER A 223 14.88 8.07 11.47
CA SER A 223 13.53 8.05 10.93
C SER A 223 12.53 8.71 11.87
N GLU A 224 12.44 10.04 11.86
CA GLU A 224 11.42 10.76 12.60
C GLU A 224 10.40 11.39 11.66
N HIS A 225 9.32 10.65 11.44
CA HIS A 225 8.13 11.21 10.79
C HIS A 225 7.52 12.34 11.63
N GLY A 226 6.99 13.37 10.99
CA GLY A 226 6.24 14.43 11.66
C GLY A 226 7.09 15.48 12.38
N LEU A 227 8.37 15.60 12.04
CA LEU A 227 9.20 16.74 12.45
C LEU A 227 8.87 18.02 11.66
N LEU A 228 8.58 17.84 10.37
CA LEU A 228 8.28 18.90 9.42
C LEU A 228 6.77 19.09 9.30
N ASP A 229 6.33 20.33 9.16
CA ASP A 229 4.92 20.66 8.95
C ASP A 229 4.47 20.12 7.58
N ALA A 230 5.36 20.14 6.58
CA ALA A 230 5.14 19.55 5.28
C ALA A 230 4.77 18.06 5.37
N GLU A 231 5.38 17.30 6.28
CA GLU A 231 5.11 15.87 6.42
C GLU A 231 3.69 15.55 6.88
N ALA A 232 3.10 16.41 7.71
CA ALA A 232 1.72 16.25 8.15
C ALA A 232 0.70 16.40 7.00
N THR A 233 1.12 16.99 5.88
CA THR A 233 0.29 17.20 4.69
C THR A 233 0.49 16.15 3.61
N LEU A 234 1.45 15.24 3.79
CA LEU A 234 1.77 14.23 2.78
C LEU A 234 0.74 13.12 2.76
N THR A 235 0.49 12.60 1.57
CA THR A 235 -0.25 11.35 1.41
C THR A 235 0.51 10.21 2.08
N PRO A 236 -0.21 9.19 2.59
CA PRO A 236 0.43 8.04 3.21
C PRO A 236 1.44 7.37 2.26
N THR A 237 2.48 6.82 2.87
CA THR A 237 3.47 5.98 2.19
C THR A 237 3.43 4.61 2.83
N TRP A 238 3.32 3.57 2.02
CA TRP A 238 3.38 2.20 2.50
C TRP A 238 4.74 1.61 2.19
N VAL A 239 5.26 0.90 3.17
CA VAL A 239 6.64 0.44 3.21
C VAL A 239 6.67 -1.06 3.43
N ALA A 240 7.74 -1.69 2.98
CA ALA A 240 7.95 -3.13 3.12
C ALA A 240 8.51 -3.54 4.50
N SER A 241 8.71 -2.59 5.40
CA SER A 241 9.28 -2.81 6.73
C SER A 241 8.21 -2.77 7.83
N PRO A 242 8.45 -3.44 8.98
CA PRO A 242 7.57 -3.34 10.13
C PRO A 242 7.29 -1.89 10.54
N PRO A 243 6.10 -1.61 11.09
CA PRO A 243 5.75 -0.25 11.49
C PRO A 243 6.65 0.22 12.63
N THR A 244 7.18 1.44 12.49
CA THR A 244 7.99 2.10 13.53
C THR A 244 7.12 2.79 14.60
N ARG A 245 5.80 2.82 14.40
CA ARG A 245 4.82 3.39 15.34
C ARG A 245 3.78 2.36 15.73
N LEU A 246 3.37 2.44 17.00
CA LEU A 246 2.24 1.67 17.51
C LEU A 246 0.93 2.21 16.91
N PRO A 247 0.15 1.39 16.18
CA PRO A 247 -1.23 1.74 15.91
C PRO A 247 -2.06 1.58 17.20
N GLY A 248 -3.04 2.45 17.37
CA GLY A 248 -3.97 2.37 18.51
C GLY A 248 -3.36 2.80 19.85
N ALA A 249 -3.97 2.35 20.94
CA ALA A 249 -3.60 2.70 22.31
C ALA A 249 -3.29 1.45 23.13
N LYS A 250 -2.58 1.62 24.26
CA LYS A 250 -2.35 0.52 25.18
C LYS A 250 -3.66 0.15 25.88
N ALA A 251 -4.02 -1.13 25.89
CA ALA A 251 -5.24 -1.59 26.54
C ALA A 251 -5.20 -1.31 28.05
N ALA A 252 -6.36 -1.01 28.64
CA ALA A 252 -6.47 -0.76 30.07
C ALA A 252 -6.01 -1.97 30.91
N PRO A 253 -5.39 -1.79 32.09
CA PRO A 253 -4.84 -2.91 32.88
C PRO A 253 -5.85 -4.00 33.26
N ALA A 254 -7.11 -3.64 33.53
CA ALA A 254 -8.16 -4.60 33.83
C ALA A 254 -8.48 -5.47 32.60
N LEU A 255 -8.66 -4.83 31.44
CA LEU A 255 -8.89 -5.49 30.17
C LEU A 255 -7.70 -6.37 29.76
N ALA A 256 -6.47 -5.89 29.93
CA ALA A 256 -5.27 -6.67 29.64
C ALA A 256 -5.23 -7.99 30.42
N LYS A 257 -5.64 -7.98 31.70
CA LYS A 257 -5.75 -9.22 32.52
C LYS A 257 -6.82 -10.17 32.00
N GLU A 258 -7.96 -9.65 31.54
CA GLU A 258 -9.00 -10.47 30.91
C GLU A 258 -8.49 -11.13 29.62
N LEU A 259 -7.77 -10.37 28.79
CA LEU A 259 -7.19 -10.87 27.54
C LEU A 259 -6.10 -11.92 27.80
N ASP A 260 -5.25 -11.72 28.80
CA ASP A 260 -4.24 -12.72 29.22
C ASP A 260 -4.91 -14.01 29.74
N ALA A 261 -6.05 -13.91 30.43
CA ALA A 261 -6.80 -15.08 30.89
C ALA A 261 -7.48 -15.84 29.74
N GLN A 262 -7.88 -15.14 28.67
CA GLN A 262 -8.48 -15.72 27.47
C GLN A 262 -7.44 -16.42 26.58
N GLU A 263 -6.21 -15.92 26.52
CA GLU A 263 -5.11 -16.44 25.69
C GLU A 263 -3.97 -16.98 26.58
N PRO A 264 -4.16 -18.13 27.26
CA PRO A 264 -3.15 -18.71 28.13
C PRO A 264 -1.92 -19.14 27.31
N GLY A 265 -0.84 -18.38 27.45
CA GLY A 265 0.40 -18.53 26.65
C GLY A 265 0.90 -17.20 26.09
N ALA A 266 0.05 -16.17 26.03
CA ALA A 266 0.44 -14.82 25.63
C ALA A 266 1.08 -14.00 26.76
N ALA A 267 0.96 -14.46 28.00
CA ALA A 267 1.55 -13.82 29.18
C ALA A 267 3.09 -13.73 29.02
N GLY A 268 3.63 -12.52 29.15
CA GLY A 268 5.07 -12.23 28.95
C GLY A 268 5.46 -11.83 27.52
N ALA A 269 4.60 -11.99 26.51
CA ALA A 269 4.86 -11.59 25.12
C ALA A 269 4.74 -10.05 24.86
N GLY A 270 4.98 -9.21 25.87
CA GLY A 270 4.79 -7.75 25.81
C GLY A 270 3.54 -7.23 26.51
N TRP A 271 2.85 -6.26 25.90
CA TRP A 271 1.61 -5.67 26.39
C TRP A 271 0.50 -5.70 25.35
N TRP A 272 -0.74 -5.64 25.82
CA TRP A 272 -1.91 -5.55 24.96
C TRP A 272 -2.10 -4.13 24.42
N MET A 273 -2.41 -4.06 23.13
CA MET A 273 -2.84 -2.87 22.43
C MET A 273 -4.28 -3.04 21.99
N GLU A 274 -4.98 -1.92 21.82
CA GLU A 274 -6.32 -1.84 21.28
C GLU A 274 -6.34 -0.86 20.11
N LEU A 275 -6.98 -1.29 19.03
CA LEU A 275 -7.14 -0.52 17.81
C LEU A 275 -8.64 -0.54 17.43
N PRO A 276 -9.39 0.52 17.79
CA PRO A 276 -10.78 0.64 17.41
C PRO A 276 -10.95 0.68 15.89
N GLY A 277 -11.96 -0.01 15.38
CA GLY A 277 -12.30 -0.05 13.97
C GLY A 277 -13.81 -0.07 13.72
N PRO A 278 -14.22 -0.05 12.45
CA PRO A 278 -15.63 -0.15 12.10
C PRO A 278 -16.24 -1.46 12.64
N GLY A 279 -17.20 -1.33 13.57
CA GLY A 279 -17.97 -2.47 14.10
C GLY A 279 -17.23 -3.37 15.10
N GLY A 280 -16.11 -2.90 15.68
CA GLY A 280 -15.38 -3.61 16.73
C GLY A 280 -14.00 -3.05 17.05
N THR A 281 -13.25 -3.75 17.87
CA THR A 281 -11.88 -3.39 18.28
C THR A 281 -10.94 -4.56 18.04
N LEU A 282 -9.80 -4.30 17.39
CA LEU A 282 -8.71 -5.27 17.31
C LEU A 282 -7.84 -5.15 18.57
N TYR A 283 -7.64 -6.26 19.27
CA TYR A 283 -6.62 -6.40 20.30
C TYR A 283 -5.46 -7.24 19.79
N PHE A 284 -4.24 -6.80 20.08
CA PHE A 284 -3.02 -7.45 19.63
C PHE A 284 -1.89 -7.23 20.63
N ARG A 285 -0.82 -8.02 20.51
CA ARG A 285 0.37 -7.87 21.36
C ARG A 285 1.38 -6.93 20.72
N ALA A 286 1.97 -6.09 21.54
CA ALA A 286 3.13 -5.31 21.17
C ALA A 286 4.25 -5.45 22.20
N ARG A 287 5.50 -5.43 21.72
CA ARG A 287 6.70 -5.44 22.55
C ARG A 287 7.81 -4.62 21.91
N ARG A 288 8.83 -4.29 22.71
CA ARG A 288 10.04 -3.62 22.24
C ARG A 288 11.20 -4.61 22.25
N GLU A 289 11.89 -4.74 21.12
CA GLU A 289 13.09 -5.56 20.94
C GLU A 289 14.23 -4.64 20.48
N GLY A 290 15.04 -4.15 21.44
CA GLY A 290 16.01 -3.09 21.16
C GLY A 290 15.33 -1.81 20.64
N PRO A 291 15.76 -1.27 19.48
CA PRO A 291 15.10 -0.12 18.86
C PRO A 291 13.81 -0.52 18.12
N GLN A 292 13.57 -1.81 17.89
CA GLN A 292 12.44 -2.27 17.10
C GLN A 292 11.16 -2.40 17.92
N LEU A 293 10.07 -1.97 17.30
CA LEU A 293 8.73 -2.22 17.76
C LEU A 293 8.18 -3.46 17.06
N VAL A 294 7.69 -4.41 17.84
CA VAL A 294 7.18 -5.69 17.34
C VAL A 294 5.72 -5.83 17.70
N LEU A 295 4.88 -6.02 16.68
CA LEU A 295 3.47 -6.34 16.79
C LEU A 295 3.30 -7.82 16.44
N SER A 296 2.53 -8.56 17.23
CA SER A 296 2.43 -10.02 17.09
C SER A 296 1.07 -10.58 17.49
N GLN A 297 0.90 -11.88 17.22
CA GLN A 297 -0.17 -12.70 17.77
C GLN A 297 -0.08 -12.77 19.32
N PRO A 298 -1.18 -13.20 20.00
CA PRO A 298 -2.51 -13.44 19.46
C PRO A 298 -3.23 -12.17 18.99
N LEU A 299 -4.08 -12.33 17.98
CA LEU A 299 -5.00 -11.30 17.49
C LEU A 299 -6.43 -11.64 17.89
N LEU A 300 -7.13 -10.68 18.48
CA LEU A 300 -8.53 -10.83 18.91
C LEU A 300 -9.37 -9.70 18.35
N TRP A 301 -10.49 -10.02 17.69
CA TRP A 301 -11.48 -9.03 17.30
C TRP A 301 -12.66 -9.04 18.27
N ALA A 302 -12.98 -7.89 18.84
CA ALA A 302 -14.10 -7.74 19.76
C ALA A 302 -15.25 -6.94 19.16
N ARG A 303 -16.48 -7.43 19.32
CA ARG A 303 -17.73 -6.72 19.04
C ARG A 303 -18.63 -6.81 20.28
N GLY A 304 -18.71 -5.72 21.03
CA GLY A 304 -19.32 -5.75 22.36
C GLY A 304 -18.58 -6.75 23.26
N ASP A 305 -19.32 -7.64 23.91
CA ASP A 305 -18.76 -8.66 24.82
C ASP A 305 -18.23 -9.91 24.09
N GLN A 306 -18.49 -10.04 22.79
CA GLN A 306 -17.99 -11.17 22.00
C GLN A 306 -16.59 -10.88 21.47
N ARG A 307 -15.66 -11.80 21.69
CA ARG A 307 -14.28 -11.75 21.15
C ARG A 307 -14.00 -12.99 20.32
N VAL A 308 -13.47 -12.80 19.12
CA VAL A 308 -13.11 -13.87 18.17
C VAL A 308 -11.60 -13.88 17.97
N SER A 309 -10.99 -15.06 18.10
CA SER A 309 -9.57 -15.25 17.80
C SER A 309 -9.32 -15.24 16.30
N LEU A 310 -8.30 -14.48 15.88
CA LEU A 310 -7.86 -14.33 14.49
C LEU A 310 -6.52 -15.06 14.24
N LYS A 311 -6.27 -16.15 14.98
CA LYS A 311 -5.02 -16.91 14.92
C LYS A 311 -4.67 -17.44 13.52
N ASP A 312 -5.66 -17.69 12.67
CA ASP A 312 -5.47 -18.27 11.34
C ASP A 312 -5.20 -17.21 10.25
N LEU A 313 -5.12 -15.92 10.62
CA LEU A 313 -4.82 -14.84 9.67
C LEU A 313 -3.33 -14.70 9.37
N THR A 314 -2.45 -15.06 10.31
CA THR A 314 -1.00 -14.91 10.17
C THR A 314 -0.26 -16.04 10.89
N PRO A 315 0.99 -16.34 10.48
CA PRO A 315 1.86 -17.20 11.27
C PRO A 315 2.07 -16.66 12.70
N PRO A 316 2.29 -17.55 13.70
CA PRO A 316 2.51 -17.14 15.10
C PRO A 316 3.72 -16.21 15.31
N ASP A 317 4.82 -16.48 14.60
CA ASP A 317 6.10 -15.77 14.76
C ASP A 317 6.27 -14.59 13.79
N ALA A 318 5.22 -14.25 13.03
CA ALA A 318 5.27 -13.14 12.10
C ALA A 318 5.29 -11.78 12.83
N TYR A 319 6.14 -10.87 12.37
CA TYR A 319 6.03 -9.45 12.70
C TYR A 319 4.86 -8.87 11.93
N LEU A 320 4.01 -8.10 12.62
CA LEU A 320 2.73 -7.67 12.06
C LEU A 320 2.63 -6.16 11.84
N GLY A 321 1.72 -5.79 10.94
CA GLY A 321 1.24 -4.43 10.74
C GLY A 321 -0.24 -4.44 10.43
N PHE A 322 -0.95 -3.36 10.76
CA PHE A 322 -2.40 -3.30 10.64
C PHE A 322 -2.82 -2.02 9.92
N GLN A 323 -3.81 -2.15 9.03
CA GLN A 323 -4.57 -1.03 8.48
C GLN A 323 -6.06 -1.32 8.64
N LEU A 324 -6.80 -0.33 9.13
CA LEU A 324 -8.25 -0.35 9.16
C LEU A 324 -8.74 0.76 8.23
N ASP A 325 -9.25 0.37 7.07
CA ASP A 325 -9.80 1.30 6.08
C ASP A 325 -10.93 0.61 5.31
N GLN A 326 -11.86 1.39 4.77
CA GLN A 326 -12.99 0.89 3.96
C GLN A 326 -13.81 -0.22 4.65
N GLY A 327 -13.84 -0.22 6.00
CA GLY A 327 -14.52 -1.25 6.78
C GLY A 327 -13.82 -2.61 6.82
N LEU A 328 -12.55 -2.69 6.42
CA LEU A 328 -11.75 -3.91 6.35
C LEU A 328 -10.53 -3.82 7.26
N LEU A 329 -10.05 -4.99 7.72
CA LEU A 329 -8.77 -5.14 8.40
C LEU A 329 -7.76 -5.74 7.42
N LEU A 330 -6.74 -4.99 7.06
CA LEU A 330 -5.55 -5.53 6.40
C LEU A 330 -4.49 -5.84 7.46
N VAL A 331 -4.11 -7.10 7.54
CA VAL A 331 -2.99 -7.60 8.34
C VAL A 331 -1.81 -7.86 7.42
N THR A 332 -0.70 -7.19 7.68
CA THR A 332 0.58 -7.37 6.99
C THR A 332 1.48 -8.23 7.85
N SER A 333 2.07 -9.26 7.27
CA SER A 333 3.15 -10.04 7.88
C SER A 333 4.47 -9.64 7.21
N TYR A 334 5.54 -9.45 7.99
CA TYR A 334 6.85 -9.00 7.49
C TYR A 334 7.95 -10.07 7.63
N GLY A 335 9.09 -9.81 7.01
CA GLY A 335 10.27 -10.70 7.06
C GLY A 335 10.06 -11.99 6.27
N GLY A 336 10.55 -13.12 6.78
CA GLY A 336 10.38 -14.44 6.15
C GLY A 336 8.93 -14.93 6.02
N PHE A 337 7.95 -14.14 6.50
CA PHE A 337 6.52 -14.40 6.41
C PHE A 337 5.79 -13.33 5.58
N ALA A 338 6.49 -12.60 4.70
CA ALA A 338 5.94 -11.52 3.88
C ALA A 338 4.59 -11.90 3.26
N ALA A 339 3.50 -11.28 3.73
CA ALA A 339 2.14 -11.60 3.29
C ALA A 339 1.16 -10.46 3.59
N ALA A 340 0.07 -10.40 2.83
CA ALA A 340 -1.06 -9.53 3.07
C ALA A 340 -2.34 -10.35 3.23
N THR A 341 -3.02 -10.20 4.35
CA THR A 341 -4.29 -10.86 4.63
C THR A 341 -5.36 -9.80 4.90
N VAL A 342 -6.43 -9.78 4.10
CA VAL A 342 -7.59 -8.93 4.36
C VAL A 342 -8.68 -9.75 5.02
N TRP A 343 -9.20 -9.24 6.12
CA TRP A 343 -10.30 -9.79 6.88
C TRP A 343 -11.44 -8.77 6.94
N ASP A 344 -12.67 -9.24 6.80
CA ASP A 344 -13.87 -8.40 6.86
C ASP A 344 -14.53 -8.53 8.25
N PRO A 345 -14.47 -7.48 9.09
CA PRO A 345 -15.14 -7.44 10.38
C PRO A 345 -16.65 -7.66 10.34
N LYS A 346 -17.32 -7.29 9.25
CA LYS A 346 -18.78 -7.43 9.14
C LYS A 346 -19.17 -8.91 9.02
N THR A 347 -18.50 -9.64 8.14
CA THR A 347 -18.76 -11.07 7.87
C THR A 347 -17.93 -12.02 8.72
N GLN A 348 -16.90 -11.50 9.41
CA GLN A 348 -15.90 -12.24 10.17
C GLN A 348 -15.12 -13.26 9.32
N GLN A 349 -14.94 -12.99 8.03
CA GLN A 349 -14.27 -13.89 7.10
C GLN A 349 -12.99 -13.28 6.55
N ARG A 350 -12.00 -14.15 6.30
CA ARG A 350 -10.84 -13.82 5.49
C ARG A 350 -11.29 -13.65 4.05
N VAL A 351 -11.07 -12.47 3.49
CA VAL A 351 -11.48 -12.11 2.12
C VAL A 351 -10.40 -12.50 1.12
N VAL A 352 -9.15 -12.15 1.41
CA VAL A 352 -8.00 -12.49 0.56
C VAL A 352 -6.76 -12.73 1.41
N SER A 353 -5.86 -13.59 0.93
CA SER A 353 -4.54 -13.80 1.50
C SER A 353 -3.54 -13.97 0.36
N ILE A 354 -2.49 -13.16 0.37
CA ILE A 354 -1.47 -13.14 -0.68
C ILE A 354 -0.10 -13.30 -0.04
N PRO A 355 0.65 -14.38 -0.34
CA PRO A 355 2.02 -14.54 0.13
C PRO A 355 3.00 -13.75 -0.75
N ASP A 356 4.20 -13.55 -0.22
CA ASP A 356 5.35 -12.95 -0.89
C ASP A 356 5.09 -11.54 -1.44
N VAL A 357 4.44 -10.71 -0.61
CA VAL A 357 4.10 -9.32 -0.94
C VAL A 357 4.71 -8.31 0.02
N TYR A 358 5.00 -7.13 -0.50
CA TYR A 358 5.65 -6.03 0.20
C TYR A 358 4.82 -4.75 0.09
N ALA A 359 4.96 -3.85 1.05
CA ALA A 359 4.23 -2.58 1.12
C ALA A 359 2.71 -2.69 0.80
N PRO A 360 1.97 -3.67 1.37
CA PRO A 360 0.56 -3.83 1.05
C PRO A 360 -0.27 -2.69 1.63
N ALA A 361 -1.32 -2.31 0.91
CA ALA A 361 -2.27 -1.29 1.35
C ALA A 361 -3.62 -1.44 0.67
N LEU A 362 -4.68 -0.99 1.32
CA LEU A 362 -5.96 -0.83 0.64
C LEU A 362 -5.84 0.31 -0.38
N TRP A 363 -6.32 0.06 -1.60
CA TRP A 363 -6.28 1.04 -2.69
C TRP A 363 -7.08 2.27 -2.27
N PRO A 364 -6.57 3.50 -2.49
CA PRO A 364 -7.25 4.69 -2.03
C PRO A 364 -8.58 4.86 -2.76
N VAL A 365 -9.61 5.25 -2.02
CA VAL A 365 -10.83 5.80 -2.59
C VAL A 365 -10.55 7.27 -2.89
N PRO A 366 -10.61 7.72 -4.16
CA PRO A 366 -10.41 9.13 -4.49
C PRO A 366 -11.34 10.00 -3.65
N ARG A 367 -10.78 10.96 -2.91
CA ARG A 367 -11.58 11.93 -2.18
C ARG A 367 -12.15 12.89 -3.22
N THR A 368 -13.47 12.91 -3.36
CA THR A 368 -14.12 13.91 -4.20
C THR A 368 -13.86 15.29 -3.58
N PRO A 369 -13.43 16.30 -4.37
CA PRO A 369 -13.11 17.63 -3.86
C PRO A 369 -14.30 18.34 -3.20
#